data_AF-D8UB05-F1
#
_entry.id   AF-D8UB05-F1
#
_cell.length_a   1.000
_cell.length_b   1.000
_cell.length_c   1.000
_cell.angle_alpha   90.00
_cell.angle_beta   90.00
_cell.angle_gamma   90.00
#
_symmetry.space_group_name_H-M   'P 1'
#
loop_
_entity.id
_entity.type
_entity.pdbx_description
1 polymer ?
#
loop_
_entity_poly.entity_id
_entity_poly.type
_entity_poly.pdbx_seq_one_letter_code
_entity_poly.pdbx_strand_id
1 'polypeptide(L)' 'GRKRWALYPPHEVRVSDDGLTSLQWYLELYPSLPPEKKPIEFVQGPGEVVFVPGGWWHCVLNLETSVAVT' A
#
# COMPACT_ATOMS: atom_id res chain seq x y z
N GLY A 1 6.75 -14.70 -5.57
CA GLY A 1 6.55 -13.26 -5.62
C GLY A 1 5.35 -12.92 -4.77
N ARG A 2 5.56 -12.19 -3.67
CA ARG A 2 4.52 -11.74 -2.75
C ARG A 2 4.59 -10.24 -2.60
N LYS A 3 3.45 -9.57 -2.52
CA LYS A 3 3.36 -8.11 -2.42
C LYS A 3 2.46 -7.72 -1.27
N ARG A 4 2.94 -6.83 -0.41
CA ARG A 4 2.11 -6.20 0.63
C ARG A 4 1.48 -4.94 0.08
N TRP A 5 0.18 -4.83 0.24
CA TRP A 5 -0.63 -3.72 -0.23
C TRP A 5 -1.13 -2.90 0.96
N ALA A 6 -1.13 -1.58 0.78
CA ALA A 6 -1.80 -0.61 1.63
C ALA A 6 -2.67 0.27 0.74
N LEU A 7 -3.94 0.43 1.08
CA LEU A 7 -4.90 1.24 0.30
C LEU A 7 -5.71 2.18 1.19
N TYR A 8 -6.00 3.37 0.65
CA TYR A 8 -6.96 4.31 1.23
C TYR A 8 -8.05 4.67 0.20
N PRO A 9 -9.32 4.71 0.61
CA PRO A 9 -10.37 5.34 -0.18
C PRO A 9 -10.09 6.82 -0.46
N PRO A 10 -10.62 7.38 -1.55
CA PRO A 10 -10.35 8.77 -1.97
C PRO A 10 -10.79 9.84 -0.97
N HIS A 11 -11.71 9.51 -0.06
CA HIS A 11 -12.25 10.43 0.93
C HIS A 11 -11.53 10.37 2.29
N GLU A 12 -10.58 9.45 2.45
CA GLU A 12 -9.86 9.29 3.70
C GLU A 12 -8.63 10.19 3.74
N VAL A 13 -8.49 10.96 4.82
CA VAL A 13 -7.31 11.81 5.04
C VAL A 13 -6.12 10.91 5.37
N ARG A 14 -5.32 10.63 4.35
CA ARG A 14 -3.98 10.06 4.47
C ARG A 14 -3.03 11.08 5.11
N VAL A 15 -2.08 10.61 5.91
CA VAL A 15 -0.93 11.44 6.29
C VAL A 15 -0.13 11.71 5.01
N SER A 16 0.23 12.96 4.75
CA SER A 16 0.94 13.33 3.51
C SER A 16 2.22 12.52 3.41
N ASP A 17 2.39 11.87 2.27
CA ASP A 17 3.55 11.07 1.89
C ASP A 17 4.38 11.76 0.80
N ASP A 18 4.21 13.07 0.61
CA ASP A 18 4.69 13.81 -0.56
C ASP A 18 6.15 13.45 -0.91
N GLY A 19 6.31 12.58 -1.91
CA GLY A 19 7.61 12.15 -2.45
C GLY A 19 8.25 10.91 -1.80
N LEU A 20 7.61 10.26 -0.83
CA LEU A 20 8.12 9.02 -0.24
C LEU A 20 8.00 7.85 -1.22
N THR A 21 9.05 7.03 -1.28
CA THR A 21 8.97 5.71 -1.92
C THR A 21 8.11 4.76 -1.07
N SER A 22 7.59 3.69 -1.67
CA SER A 22 6.83 2.66 -0.92
C SER A 22 7.59 2.14 0.30
N LEU A 23 8.90 1.94 0.17
CA LEU A 23 9.74 1.45 1.27
C LEU A 23 9.83 2.46 2.41
N GLN A 24 10.11 3.73 2.10
CA GLN A 24 10.17 4.80 3.10
C GLN A 24 8.82 4.99 3.78
N TRP A 25 7.72 4.93 3.03
CA TRP A 25 6.39 4.99 3.59
C TRP A 25 6.15 3.88 4.64
N TYR A 26 6.54 2.64 4.35
CA TYR A 26 6.40 1.52 5.29
C TYR A 26 7.35 1.58 6.49
N LEU A 27 8.55 2.16 6.35
CA LEU A 27 9.55 2.20 7.42
C LEU A 27 9.43 3.44 8.31
N GLU A 28 9.08 4.59 7.73
CA GLU A 28 9.12 5.88 8.41
C GLU A 28 7.71 6.35 8.81
N LEU A 29 6.73 6.23 7.90
CA LEU A 29 5.39 6.77 8.14
C LEU A 29 4.46 5.75 8.80
N TYR A 30 4.34 4.54 8.24
CA TYR A 30 3.40 3.50 8.69
C TYR A 30 3.50 3.18 10.19
N PRO A 31 4.69 3.03 10.80
CA PRO A 31 4.79 2.75 12.23
C PRO A 31 4.28 3.89 13.13
N SER A 32 4.26 5.12 12.61
CA SER A 32 3.79 6.31 13.32
C SER A 32 2.28 6.52 13.22
N LEU A 33 1.59 5.79 12.33
CA LEU A 33 0.16 5.95 12.12
C LEU A 33 -0.64 5.41 13.32
N PRO A 34 -1.59 6.18 13.86
CA PRO A 34 -2.50 5.64 14.86
C PRO A 34 -3.41 4.56 14.25
N PRO A 35 -3.96 3.62 15.04
CA PRO A 35 -4.75 2.49 14.54
C PRO A 35 -5.88 2.89 13.59
N GLU A 36 -6.60 3.97 13.87
CA GLU A 36 -7.70 4.52 13.06
C GLU A 36 -7.27 5.15 11.74
N LYS A 37 -5.97 5.36 11.55
CA LYS A 37 -5.36 5.85 10.32
C LYS A 37 -4.59 4.77 9.59
N LYS A 38 -4.69 3.51 10.00
CA LYS A 38 -4.05 2.42 9.26
C LYS A 38 -4.81 2.14 7.96
N PRO A 39 -4.10 1.83 6.87
CA PRO A 39 -4.73 1.52 5.59
C PRO A 39 -5.48 0.19 5.64
N ILE A 40 -6.30 -0.04 4.63
CA ILE A 40 -6.71 -1.40 4.28
C ILE A 40 -5.46 -2.12 3.79
N GLU A 41 -5.09 -3.22 4.46
CA GLU A 41 -3.86 -3.95 4.16
C GLU A 41 -4.08 -5.44 3.93
N PHE A 42 -3.35 -5.99 2.97
CA PHE A 42 -3.32 -7.43 2.69
C PHE A 42 -2.03 -7.81 1.95
N VAL A 43 -1.76 -9.11 1.88
CA VAL A 43 -0.65 -9.65 1.08
C VAL A 43 -1.22 -10.38 -0.12
N GLN A 44 -0.85 -9.93 -1.30
CA GLN A 44 -1.12 -10.60 -2.57
C GLN A 44 -0.09 -11.72 -2.77
N GLY A 45 -0.59 -12.94 -2.97
CA GLY A 45 0.17 -14.10 -3.39
C GLY A 45 0.32 -14.25 -4.91
N PRO A 46 1.16 -15.18 -5.38
CA PRO A 46 1.30 -15.46 -6.81
C PRO A 46 -0.04 -15.87 -7.46
N GLY A 47 -0.36 -15.26 -8.61
CA GLY A 47 -1.58 -15.56 -9.36
C GLY A 47 -2.86 -14.87 -8.87
N GLU A 48 -2.83 -14.24 -7.70
CA GLU A 48 -3.97 -13.45 -7.20
C GLU A 48 -4.11 -12.12 -7.96
N VAL A 49 -5.34 -11.68 -8.16
CA VAL A 49 -5.66 -10.42 -8.84
C VAL A 49 -6.16 -9.40 -7.83
N VAL A 50 -5.64 -8.18 -7.91
CA VAL A 50 -6.06 -7.04 -7.09
C VAL A 50 -6.77 -6.03 -7.98
N PHE A 51 -8.00 -5.67 -7.63
CA PHE A 51 -8.72 -4.58 -8.26
C PHE A 51 -8.64 -3.33 -7.37
N VAL A 52 -8.13 -2.23 -7.92
CA VAL A 52 -8.05 -0.93 -7.24
C VAL A 52 -9.06 0.01 -7.88
N PRO A 53 -10.12 0.44 -7.17
CA PRO A 53 -11.07 1.39 -7.72
C PRO A 53 -10.41 2.75 -8.02
N GLY A 54 -10.98 3.49 -8.97
CA GLY A 54 -10.46 4.79 -9.37
C GLY A 54 -10.35 5.77 -8.19
N GLY A 55 -9.22 6.50 -8.12
CA GLY A 55 -8.96 7.51 -7.10
C GLY A 55 -8.46 6.96 -5.76
N TRP A 56 -8.33 5.65 -5.60
CA TRP A 56 -7.76 5.06 -4.39
C TRP A 56 -6.24 5.26 -4.37
N TRP A 57 -5.74 5.88 -3.31
CA TRP A 57 -4.32 5.89 -3.03
C TRP A 57 -3.89 4.47 -2.67
N HIS A 58 -2.74 4.04 -3.18
CA HIS A 58 -2.19 2.73 -2.87
C HIS A 58 -0.66 2.75 -2.85
N CYS A 59 -0.10 1.95 -1.95
CA CYS A 59 1.32 1.70 -1.82
C CYS A 59 1.57 0.19 -1.81
N VAL A 60 2.56 -0.24 -2.61
CA VAL A 60 2.90 -1.66 -2.77
C VAL A 60 4.36 -1.89 -2.44
N LEU A 61 4.61 -2.85 -1.55
CA LEU A 61 5.95 -3.33 -1.20
C LEU A 61 6.11 -4.78 -1.64
N ASN A 62 7.10 -5.05 -2.49
CA ASN A 62 7.48 -6.42 -2.84
C ASN A 62 8.18 -7.07 -1.63
N LEU A 63 7.63 -8.17 -1.13
CA LEU A 63 8.23 -8.97 -0.05
C LEU A 63 9.20 -10.02 -0.58
N GLU A 64 9.06 -10.38 -1.85
CA GLU A 64 9.91 -11.30 -2.61
C GLU A 64 10.13 -10.71 -4.01
N THR A 65 11.15 -11.20 -4.72
CA THR A 65 11.31 -10.91 -6.16
C THR A 65 10.01 -11.20 -6.90
N SER A 66 9.46 -10.17 -7.57
CA SER A 66 8.12 -10.19 -8.12
C SER A 66 8.05 -9.44 -9.44
N VAL A 67 7.24 -9.94 -10.37
CA VAL A 67 6.81 -9.25 -11.59
C VAL A 67 5.32 -9.01 -11.48
N ALA A 68 4.82 -7.88 -11.98
CA ALA A 68 3.39 -7.62 -12.10
C ALA A 68 3.07 -6.98 -13.44
N VAL A 69 1.82 -7.19 -13.88
CA VAL A 69 1.20 -6.52 -15.02
C VAL A 69 -0.06 -5.85 -14.47
N THR A 70 -0.27 -4.58 -14.81
CA THR A 70 -1.32 -3.72 -14.26
C THR A 70 -2.11 -3.07 -15.38
#